data_AF-W4EN30-F1
#
_entry.id   AF-W4EN30-F1
#
_cell.length_a   1.000
_cell.length_b   1.000
_cell.length_c   1.000
_cell.angle_alpha   90.00
_cell.angle_beta   90.00
_cell.angle_gamma   90.00
#
_symmetry.space_group_name_H-M   'P 1'
#
loop_
_entity.id
_entity.type
_entity.pdbx_description
1 polymer ?
#
loop_
_entity_poly.entity_id
_entity_poly.type
_entity_poly.pdbx_seq_one_letter_code
_entity_poly.pdbx_strand_id
1 'polypeptide(L)'
;MPTLKGTIIIQKMKGPNILYIDKTALAKYFIDFDGEDVQMNLHLQKSQLQEYRGTAEIFCFEGKDGYGGIKFANDFYIDDHDILELLEEHEGEIVELAVELE
;
A
#
# COMPACT_ATOMS: atom_id res chain seq x y z
N MET A 1 -12.89 -9.95 -3.50
CA MET A 1 -12.37 -9.25 -2.32
C MET A 1 -11.00 -9.82 -1.96
N PRO A 2 -9.92 -9.33 -2.58
CA PRO A 2 -8.55 -9.57 -2.08
C PRO A 2 -8.37 -8.98 -0.69
N THR A 3 -7.70 -9.75 0.16
CA THR A 3 -7.43 -9.38 1.55
C THR A 3 -5.97 -9.68 1.85
N LEU A 4 -5.27 -8.69 2.42
CA LEU A 4 -3.89 -8.78 2.82
C LEU A 4 -3.79 -8.50 4.32
N LYS A 5 -3.21 -9.45 5.05
CA LYS A 5 -3.03 -9.35 6.50
C LYS A 5 -1.61 -9.70 6.87
N GLY A 6 -1.03 -8.92 7.78
CA GLY A 6 0.32 -9.15 8.26
C GLY A 6 0.87 -7.96 9.04
N THR A 7 2.18 -7.95 9.25
CA THR A 7 2.88 -6.88 9.96
C THR A 7 3.32 -5.80 8.97
N ILE A 8 3.12 -4.54 9.31
CA ILE A 8 3.63 -3.40 8.54
C ILE A 8 5.15 -3.33 8.69
N ILE A 9 5.87 -3.37 7.57
CA ILE A 9 7.34 -3.30 7.51
C ILE A 9 7.75 -2.23 6.50
N ILE A 10 8.57 -1.28 6.93
CA ILE A 10 9.06 -0.20 6.08
C ILE A 10 10.50 -0.48 5.68
N GLN A 11 10.75 -0.66 4.38
CA GLN A 11 12.10 -0.70 3.85
C GLN A 11 12.54 0.71 3.44
N LYS A 12 13.40 1.32 4.26
CA LYS A 12 14.00 2.62 3.97
C LYS A 12 14.99 2.52 2.81
N MET A 13 14.83 3.38 1.82
CA MET A 13 15.67 3.45 0.64
C MET A 13 16.19 4.87 0.38
N LYS A 14 17.20 5.00 -0.50
CA LYS A 14 17.54 6.31 -1.09
C LYS A 14 16.48 6.65 -2.14
N GLY A 15 15.29 7.07 -1.70
CA GLY A 15 14.10 7.26 -2.53
C GLY A 15 12.81 7.11 -1.71
N PRO A 16 11.66 6.81 -2.33
CA PRO A 16 10.45 6.47 -1.60
C PRO A 16 10.67 5.19 -0.79
N ASN A 17 10.08 5.14 0.41
CA ASN A 17 10.10 3.92 1.20
C ASN A 17 9.20 2.88 0.54
N ILE A 18 9.55 1.61 0.73
CA ILE A 18 8.67 0.53 0.32
C ILE A 18 7.92 0.04 1.55
N LEU A 19 6.60 0.11 1.47
CA LEU A 19 5.73 -0.47 2.48
C LEU A 19 5.39 -1.92 2.12
N TYR A 20 5.74 -2.81 3.04
CA TYR A 20 5.44 -4.23 2.97
C TYR A 20 4.42 -4.60 4.04
N ILE A 21 3.51 -5.49 3.69
CA ILE A 21 2.76 -6.30 4.67
C ILE A 21 3.40 -7.68 4.67
N ASP A 22 4.09 -8.00 5.77
CA ASP A 22 5.05 -9.11 5.88
C ASP A 22 6.11 -9.11 4.77
N LYS A 23 5.89 -9.85 3.68
CA LYS A 23 6.85 -9.96 2.55
C LYS A 23 6.28 -9.41 1.24
N THR A 24 5.09 -8.84 1.29
CA THR A 24 4.34 -8.42 0.11
C THR A 24 4.35 -6.91 0.01
N ALA A 25 4.91 -6.36 -1.07
CA ALA A 25 4.86 -4.93 -1.33
C ALA A 25 3.42 -4.50 -1.56
N LEU A 26 2.94 -3.52 -0.80
CA LEU A 26 1.51 -3.20 -0.71
C LEU A 26 0.94 -2.75 -2.06
N ALA A 27 1.55 -1.74 -2.69
CA ALA A 27 1.11 -1.22 -3.99
C ALA A 27 1.12 -2.30 -5.09
N LYS A 28 2.10 -3.21 -5.06
CA LYS A 28 2.18 -4.32 -6.02
C LYS A 28 1.05 -5.33 -5.86
N TYR A 29 0.57 -5.55 -4.63
CA TYR A 29 -0.49 -6.52 -4.35
C TYR A 29 -1.85 -6.05 -4.85
N PHE A 30 -2.12 -4.74 -4.73
CA PHE A 30 -3.40 -4.15 -5.12
C PHE A 30 -3.36 -3.48 -6.51
N ILE A 31 -2.28 -3.63 -7.28
CA ILE A 31 -2.11 -2.95 -8.58
C ILE A 31 -3.23 -3.22 -9.59
N ASP A 32 -3.91 -4.37 -9.48
CA ASP A 32 -5.03 -4.72 -10.36
C ASP A 32 -6.29 -3.85 -10.14
N PHE A 33 -6.30 -2.99 -9.10
CA PHE A 33 -7.35 -2.02 -8.83
C PHE A 33 -7.02 -0.60 -9.31
N ASP A 34 -5.85 -0.38 -9.92
CA ASP A 34 -5.49 0.96 -10.43
C ASP A 34 -6.52 1.48 -11.43
N GLY A 35 -7.07 2.67 -11.15
CA GLY A 35 -8.10 3.33 -11.96
C GLY A 35 -9.53 2.86 -11.72
N GLU A 36 -9.76 1.93 -10.79
CA GLU A 36 -11.09 1.41 -10.46
C GLU A 36 -11.68 2.12 -9.24
N ASP A 37 -13.01 2.24 -9.19
CA ASP A 37 -13.73 2.68 -7.99
C ASP A 37 -13.80 1.52 -7.00
N VAL A 38 -13.29 1.75 -5.79
CA VAL A 38 -13.13 0.71 -4.76
C VAL A 38 -13.63 1.15 -3.40
N GLN A 39 -14.00 0.17 -2.59
CA GLN A 39 -14.07 0.28 -1.14
C GLN A 39 -12.89 -0.48 -0.53
N MET A 40 -12.09 0.21 0.29
CA MET A 40 -11.05 -0.38 1.12
C MET A 40 -11.43 -0.35 2.59
N ASN A 41 -11.36 -1.51 3.22
CA ASN A 41 -11.49 -1.70 4.66
C ASN A 41 -10.09 -1.93 5.26
N LEU A 42 -9.68 -1.04 6.17
CA LEU A 42 -8.38 -1.08 6.83
C LEU A 42 -8.58 -1.24 8.33
N HIS A 43 -8.02 -2.32 8.89
CA HIS A 43 -8.10 -2.62 10.31
C HIS A 43 -6.69 -2.78 10.90
N LEU A 44 -6.27 -1.78 11.66
CA LEU A 44 -5.07 -1.85 12.49
C LEU A 44 -5.40 -2.51 13.82
N GLN A 45 -4.50 -3.35 14.33
CA GLN A 45 -4.70 -4.09 15.58
C GLN A 45 -5.06 -3.20 16.78
N LYS A 46 -4.55 -1.96 16.82
CA LYS A 46 -4.78 -1.02 17.94
C LYS A 46 -5.82 0.05 17.65
N SER A 47 -6.39 0.09 16.45
CA SER A 47 -7.30 1.15 16.02
C SER A 47 -8.64 0.57 15.58
N GLN A 48 -9.64 1.45 15.43
CA GLN A 48 -10.91 1.05 14.85
C GLN A 48 -10.76 0.77 13.35
N LEU A 49 -11.69 0.00 12.81
CA LEU A 49 -11.86 -0.19 11.38
C LEU A 49 -12.03 1.18 10.70
N GLN A 50 -11.22 1.42 9.68
CA GLN A 50 -11.30 2.59 8.81
C GLN A 50 -11.78 2.13 7.44
N GLU A 51 -12.63 2.93 6.82
CA GLU A 51 -13.20 2.65 5.51
C GLU A 51 -12.88 3.82 4.57
N TYR A 52 -12.36 3.49 3.40
CA TYR A 52 -12.03 4.42 2.33
C TYR A 52 -12.80 4.02 1.09
N ARG A 53 -13.39 4.99 0.40
CA ARG A 53 -14.14 4.80 -0.85
C ARG A 53 -13.70 5.85 -1.84
N GLY A 54 -13.54 5.46 -3.09
CA GLY A 54 -13.09 6.36 -4.13
C GLY A 54 -12.38 5.63 -5.25
N THR A 55 -11.81 6.39 -6.17
CA THR A 55 -10.98 5.86 -7.25
C THR A 55 -9.61 5.51 -6.68
N ALA A 56 -9.17 4.26 -6.88
CA ALA A 56 -7.83 3.85 -6.51
C ALA A 56 -6.80 4.35 -7.54
N GLU A 57 -5.77 5.04 -7.08
CA GLU A 57 -4.62 5.43 -7.91
C GLU A 57 -3.39 4.69 -7.38
N ILE A 58 -2.99 3.62 -8.07
CA ILE A 58 -1.96 2.68 -7.59
C ILE A 58 -0.84 2.59 -8.60
N PHE A 59 0.36 2.93 -8.15
CA PHE A 59 1.56 2.85 -8.97
C PHE A 59 2.60 1.95 -8.31
N CYS A 60 3.28 1.12 -9.10
CA CYS A 60 4.41 0.34 -8.63
C CYS A 60 5.41 0.11 -9.77
N PHE A 61 6.64 0.59 -9.59
CA PHE A 61 7.76 0.41 -10.50
C PHE A 61 8.96 -0.16 -9.77
N GLU A 62 9.51 -1.26 -10.30
CA GLU A 62 10.74 -1.89 -9.84
C GLU A 62 11.68 -2.05 -11.03
N GLY A 63 12.87 -1.43 -10.97
CA GLY A 63 13.81 -1.45 -12.07
C GLY A 63 15.24 -1.17 -11.65
N LYS A 64 16.11 -1.02 -12.65
CA LYS A 64 17.49 -0.56 -12.44
C LYS A 64 17.64 0.89 -12.88
N ASP A 65 18.44 1.65 -12.15
CA ASP A 65 19.00 2.88 -12.70
C ASP A 65 20.03 2.54 -13.79
N GLY A 66 20.30 3.50 -14.69
CA GLY A 66 21.27 3.31 -15.78
C GLY A 66 22.72 3.05 -15.32
N TYR A 67 22.97 3.04 -14.01
CA TYR A 67 24.25 2.76 -13.36
C TYR A 67 24.24 1.43 -12.59
N GLY A 68 23.16 0.65 -12.68
CA GLY A 68 23.01 -0.68 -12.08
C GLY A 68 22.46 -0.70 -10.65
N GLY A 69 22.14 0.46 -10.06
CA GLY A 69 21.43 0.57 -8.78
C GLY A 69 19.96 0.17 -8.92
N ILE A 70 19.32 -0.21 -7.80
CA ILE A 70 17.89 -0.54 -7.77
C ILE A 70 17.11 0.77 -7.68
N LYS A 71 16.17 0.96 -8.60
CA LYS A 71 15.21 2.06 -8.57
C LYS A 71 13.83 1.49 -8.26
N PHE A 72 13.18 2.08 -7.27
CA PHE A 72 11.82 1.74 -6.89
C PHE A 72 11.00 3.03 -6.77
N ALA A 73 9.75 2.97 -7.20
CA ALA A 73 8.77 4.03 -7.00
C ALA A 73 7.40 3.37 -6.86
N ASN A 74 6.59 3.86 -5.92
CA ASN A 74 5.26 3.35 -5.68
C ASN A 74 4.40 4.44 -5.05
N ASP A 75 3.11 4.37 -5.36
CA ASP A 75 2.07 5.24 -4.81
C ASP A 75 0.82 4.39 -4.60
N PHE A 76 0.01 4.72 -3.61
CA PHE A 76 -1.30 4.10 -3.39
C PHE A 76 -2.23 5.10 -2.73
N TYR A 77 -3.10 5.68 -3.55
CA TYR A 77 -4.17 6.57 -3.12
C TYR A 77 -5.54 5.94 -3.29
N ILE A 78 -6.49 6.36 -2.46
CA ILE A 78 -7.93 6.22 -2.71
C ILE A 78 -8.50 7.62 -2.60
N ASP A 79 -8.89 8.22 -3.73
CA ASP A 79 -9.13 9.67 -3.86
C ASP A 79 -7.98 10.48 -3.21
N ASP A 80 -8.28 11.36 -2.26
CA ASP A 80 -7.31 12.23 -1.59
C ASP A 80 -6.53 11.53 -0.44
N HIS A 81 -6.75 10.23 -0.21
CA HIS A 81 -6.14 9.50 0.90
C HIS A 81 -4.88 8.74 0.49
N ASP A 82 -3.71 9.17 0.99
CA ASP A 82 -2.45 8.45 0.86
C ASP A 82 -2.41 7.24 1.80
N ILE A 83 -2.63 6.06 1.26
CA ILE A 83 -2.69 4.83 2.05
C ILE A 83 -1.29 4.41 2.52
N LEU A 84 -0.24 4.75 1.77
CA LEU A 84 1.13 4.42 2.15
C LEU A 84 1.55 5.27 3.34
N GLU A 85 1.41 6.59 3.24
CA GLU A 85 1.76 7.53 4.31
C GLU A 85 1.01 7.20 5.61
N LEU A 86 -0.29 6.90 5.50
CA LEU A 86 -1.09 6.50 6.66
C LEU A 86 -0.52 5.25 7.36
N LEU A 87 -0.13 4.23 6.60
CA LEU A 87 0.40 2.99 7.18
C LEU A 87 1.85 3.14 7.66
N GLU A 88 2.62 4.09 7.13
CA GLU A 88 3.98 4.36 7.60
C GLU A 88 4.04 4.76 9.08
N GLU A 89 3.02 5.47 9.58
CA GLU A 89 2.92 5.85 11.00
C GLU A 89 2.69 4.64 11.94
N HIS A 90 2.36 3.47 11.38
CA HIS A 90 2.01 2.25 12.10
C HIS A 90 3.02 1.12 11.88
N GLU A 91 4.29 1.44 11.58
CA GLU A 91 5.37 0.45 11.44
C GLU A 91 5.40 -0.55 12.63
N GLY A 92 5.43 -1.85 12.31
CA GLY A 92 5.46 -2.93 13.30
C GLY A 92 4.10 -3.35 13.85
N GLU A 93 3.01 -2.68 13.47
CA GLU A 93 1.65 -3.11 13.83
C GLU A 93 1.10 -4.16 12.86
N ILE A 94 0.17 -4.98 13.34
CA ILE A 94 -0.59 -5.90 12.49
C ILE A 94 -1.73 -5.13 11.83
N VAL A 95 -1.86 -5.25 10.51
CA VAL A 95 -2.93 -4.68 9.72
C VAL A 95 -3.65 -5.77 8.91
N GLU A 96 -4.92 -5.54 8.66
CA GLU A 96 -5.75 -6.28 7.71
C GLU A 96 -6.39 -5.29 6.74
N LEU A 97 -6.11 -5.46 5.45
CA LEU A 97 -6.59 -4.64 4.35
C LEU A 97 -7.46 -5.51 3.45
N ALA A 98 -8.68 -5.07 3.17
CA ALA A 98 -9.56 -5.71 2.18
C ALA A 98 -10.03 -4.68 1.17
N VAL A 99 -9.88 -4.98 -0.12
CA VAL A 99 -10.32 -4.11 -1.22
C VAL A 99 -11.36 -4.85 -2.04
N GLU A 100 -12.41 -4.13 -2.43
CA GLU A 100 -13.44 -4.62 -3.36
C GLU A 100 -13.86 -3.51 -4.33
N LEU A 101 -14.30 -3.91 -5.52
CA LEU A 101 -14.88 -3.00 -6.51
C LEU A 101 -16.24 -2.53 -6.00
N GLU A 102 -16.55 -1.24 -6.17
CA GLU A 102 -17.89 -0.70 -5.94
C GLU A 102 -18.85 -0.95 -7.13
#